data_AF-A0A150FNK6-F1
#
_entry.id   AF-A0A150FNK6-F1
#
_cell.length_a   1.000
_cell.length_b   1.000
_cell.length_c   1.000
_cell.angle_alpha   90.00
_cell.angle_beta   90.00
_cell.angle_gamma   90.00
#
_symmetry.space_group_name_H-M   'P 1'
#
loop_
_entity.id
_entity.type
_entity.pdbx_description
1 polymer ?
#
loop_
_entity_poly.entity_id
_entity_poly.type
_entity_poly.pdbx_seq_one_letter_code
_entity_poly.pdbx_strand_id
1 'polypeptide(L)'
;MFKFNRLKSYFPQLKSINQFIFDDKYLGNVKIDITSRYEDPSPAILYVACVNVLKKIATSISNIEETYEGSKTFMAKYIREVFKDKRVNYTNPTDGGLGVSQNDNTVPMAWKLDLSKEDWFVFEDNYGTSEEKAFIAYFKQYVDKLKAKYDKVYLIRNERQLAIYSFDGGERFEPDYLLFLHSPKVNGYEQLQIFIEPKGTHLVKNDSWKEDFLLQLESNAIPIVKFADDNNYRIWGFHFFNRDLRRKEFDEDMNRLL
;
A
#
# COMPACT_ATOMS: atom_id res chain seq x y z
N MET A 1 -7.08 30.70 20.69
CA MET A 1 -8.31 31.15 20.00
C MET A 1 -7.94 31.62 18.61
N PHE A 2 -8.64 31.10 17.61
CA PHE A 2 -8.42 31.14 16.16
C PHE A 2 -7.64 32.35 15.61
N LYS A 3 -6.32 32.17 15.43
CA LYS A 3 -5.49 33.11 14.66
C LYS A 3 -5.55 32.72 13.19
N PHE A 4 -5.68 33.68 12.28
CA PHE A 4 -5.71 33.42 10.84
C PHE A 4 -4.52 32.58 10.38
N ASN A 5 -3.30 32.86 10.88
CA ASN A 5 -2.10 32.10 10.54
C ASN A 5 -2.21 30.61 10.89
N ARG A 6 -2.95 30.26 11.96
CA ARG A 6 -3.18 28.86 12.36
C ARG A 6 -4.28 28.22 11.52
N LEU A 7 -5.30 28.97 11.08
CA LEU A 7 -6.29 28.44 10.13
C LEU A 7 -5.65 28.20 8.76
N LYS A 8 -4.74 29.10 8.35
CA LYS A 8 -4.04 29.01 7.07
C LYS A 8 -3.07 27.82 6.98
N SER A 9 -2.55 27.32 8.10
CA SER A 9 -1.77 26.08 8.09
C SER A 9 -2.64 24.84 7.80
N TYR A 10 -3.90 24.81 8.26
CA TYR A 10 -4.84 23.71 7.94
C TYR A 10 -5.53 23.89 6.58
N PHE A 11 -5.70 25.14 6.13
CA PHE A 11 -6.37 25.47 4.87
C PHE A 11 -5.48 26.42 4.04
N PRO A 12 -4.51 25.89 3.28
CA PRO A 12 -3.52 26.72 2.56
C PRO A 12 -4.13 27.71 1.57
N GLN A 13 -5.27 27.34 0.96
CA GLN A 13 -6.00 28.17 0.01
C GLN A 13 -6.89 29.25 0.67
N LEU A 14 -6.97 29.28 2.00
CA LEU A 14 -7.81 30.23 2.73
C LEU A 14 -7.24 31.66 2.63
N LYS A 15 -8.08 32.59 2.18
CA LYS A 15 -7.68 33.99 1.93
C LYS A 15 -7.92 34.91 3.13
N SER A 16 -8.95 34.64 3.94
CA SER A 16 -9.29 35.46 5.12
C SER A 16 -10.15 34.71 6.14
N ILE A 17 -10.30 35.28 7.34
CA ILE A 17 -11.25 34.78 8.35
C ILE A 17 -12.70 34.89 7.85
N ASN A 18 -13.04 35.96 7.13
CA ASN A 18 -14.38 36.13 6.58
C ASN A 18 -14.72 35.01 5.59
N GLN A 19 -13.76 34.61 4.75
CA GLN A 19 -13.96 33.47 3.87
C GLN A 19 -14.22 32.20 4.68
N PHE A 20 -13.46 31.95 5.75
CA PHE A 20 -13.64 30.76 6.57
C PHE A 20 -15.03 30.68 7.22
N ILE A 21 -15.61 31.83 7.60
CA ILE A 21 -16.90 31.89 8.29
C ILE A 21 -18.07 31.80 7.31
N PHE A 22 -18.00 32.47 6.16
CA PHE A 22 -19.17 32.70 5.31
C PHE A 22 -19.17 31.92 3.99
N ASP A 23 -18.03 31.41 3.52
CA ASP A 23 -17.96 30.64 2.28
C ASP A 23 -18.44 29.19 2.53
N ASP A 24 -19.31 28.72 1.66
CA ASP A 24 -19.96 27.41 1.66
C ASP A 24 -18.98 26.23 1.64
N LYS A 25 -17.75 26.47 1.15
CA LYS A 25 -16.65 25.50 1.20
C LYS A 25 -16.06 25.29 2.60
N TYR A 26 -16.40 26.16 3.56
CA TYR A 26 -15.93 26.12 4.94
C TYR A 26 -17.12 26.09 5.92
N LEU A 27 -17.25 27.07 6.82
CA LEU A 27 -18.33 27.10 7.80
C LEU A 27 -19.67 27.60 7.25
N GLY A 28 -19.71 28.18 6.04
CA GLY A 28 -20.92 28.81 5.49
C GLY A 28 -22.14 27.89 5.42
N ASN A 29 -21.90 26.58 5.19
CA ASN A 29 -22.94 25.56 5.13
C ASN A 29 -23.22 24.83 6.46
N VAL A 30 -22.54 25.19 7.56
CA VAL A 30 -22.74 24.56 8.85
C VAL A 30 -24.04 25.07 9.47
N LYS A 31 -25.03 24.19 9.56
CA LYS A 31 -26.29 24.44 10.28
C LYS A 31 -26.20 23.87 11.68
N ILE A 32 -26.65 24.66 12.67
CA ILE A 32 -26.70 24.26 14.07
C ILE A 32 -28.16 24.16 14.50
N ASP A 33 -28.62 22.95 14.74
CA ASP A 33 -29.94 22.71 15.32
C ASP A 33 -29.85 22.83 16.84
N ILE A 34 -30.54 23.83 17.40
CA ILE A 34 -30.52 24.12 18.84
C ILE A 34 -31.86 23.73 19.44
N THR A 35 -31.84 22.75 20.35
CA THR A 35 -32.98 22.45 21.22
C THR A 35 -32.83 23.23 22.53
N SER A 36 -33.81 24.07 22.85
CA SER A 36 -33.79 24.95 24.02
C SER A 36 -35.11 24.87 24.77
N ARG A 37 -35.07 25.08 26.09
CA ARG A 37 -36.26 25.26 26.93
C ARG A 37 -36.85 26.68 26.85
N TYR A 38 -36.12 27.59 26.22
CA TYR A 38 -36.54 28.96 25.94
C TYR A 38 -36.92 29.07 24.47
N GLU A 39 -38.07 29.68 24.21
CA GLU A 39 -38.55 29.98 22.85
C GLU A 39 -37.57 30.93 22.13
N ASP A 40 -37.07 31.96 22.84
CA ASP A 40 -35.97 32.82 22.40
C ASP A 40 -34.75 32.64 23.33
N PRO A 41 -33.75 31.82 22.94
CA PRO A 41 -32.52 31.66 23.69
C PRO A 41 -31.72 32.95 23.78
N SER A 42 -31.15 33.25 24.94
CA SER A 42 -30.32 34.45 25.09
C SER A 42 -29.04 34.36 24.24
N PRO A 43 -28.42 35.51 23.88
CA PRO A 43 -27.14 35.54 23.16
C PRO A 43 -26.04 34.71 23.84
N ALA A 44 -26.07 34.62 25.18
CA ALA A 44 -25.13 33.79 25.94
C ALA A 44 -25.32 32.28 25.66
N ILE A 45 -26.57 31.82 25.55
CA ILE A 45 -26.88 30.42 25.22
C ILE A 45 -26.45 30.11 23.78
N LEU A 46 -26.75 31.01 22.84
CA LEU A 46 -26.34 30.87 21.45
C LEU A 46 -24.81 30.86 21.31
N TYR A 47 -24.11 31.72 22.05
CA TYR A 47 -22.65 31.74 22.09
C TYR A 47 -22.07 30.38 22.53
N VAL A 48 -22.61 29.81 23.61
CA VAL A 48 -22.16 28.49 24.12
C VAL A 48 -22.43 27.39 23.10
N ALA A 49 -23.59 27.40 22.43
CA ALA A 49 -23.92 26.43 21.38
C ALA A 49 -22.91 26.51 20.21
N CYS A 50 -22.64 27.72 19.71
CA CYS A 50 -21.65 27.95 18.66
C CYS A 50 -20.24 27.50 19.07
N VAL A 51 -19.80 27.85 20.29
CA VAL A 51 -18.48 27.43 20.80
C VAL A 51 -18.38 25.91 20.88
N ASN A 52 -19.43 25.21 21.28
CA ASN A 52 -19.44 23.74 21.35
C ASN A 52 -19.32 23.10 19.97
N VAL A 53 -20.07 23.59 18.98
CA VAL A 53 -19.96 23.10 17.59
C VAL A 53 -18.58 23.39 17.02
N LEU A 54 -18.08 24.61 17.17
CA LEU A 54 -16.76 25.00 16.69
C LEU A 54 -15.63 24.22 17.36
N LYS A 55 -15.78 23.84 18.64
CA LYS A 55 -14.84 22.93 19.31
C LYS A 55 -14.82 21.55 18.66
N LYS A 56 -15.98 20.96 18.37
CA LYS A 56 -16.06 19.66 17.69
C LYS A 56 -15.43 19.71 16.29
N ILE A 57 -15.74 20.75 15.52
CA ILE A 57 -15.14 20.98 14.20
C ILE A 57 -13.62 21.17 14.34
N ALA A 58 -13.15 21.96 15.30
CA ALA A 58 -11.73 22.16 15.54
C ALA A 58 -11.01 20.86 15.93
N THR A 59 -11.64 20.00 16.73
CA THR A 59 -11.12 18.65 17.05
C THR A 59 -11.02 17.79 15.80
N SER A 60 -12.03 17.80 14.93
CA SER A 60 -11.98 17.08 13.65
C SER A 60 -10.87 17.62 12.74
N ILE A 61 -10.70 18.94 12.65
CA ILE A 61 -9.64 19.58 11.84
C ILE A 61 -8.25 19.32 12.43
N SER A 62 -8.09 19.34 13.77
CA SER A 62 -6.79 19.06 14.39
C SER A 62 -6.36 17.60 14.28
N ASN A 63 -7.31 16.70 14.00
CA ASN A 63 -7.04 15.29 13.69
C ASN A 63 -6.72 15.08 12.21
N ILE A 64 -6.84 16.11 11.35
CA ILE A 64 -6.27 16.08 10.01
C ILE A 64 -4.77 16.25 10.21
N GLU A 65 -4.05 15.13 10.23
CA GLU A 65 -2.59 15.08 10.21
C GLU A 65 -2.08 15.89 9.01
N GLU A 66 -0.90 16.50 9.10
CA GLU A 66 -0.21 17.06 7.94
C GLU A 66 -0.21 15.99 6.84
N THR A 67 -0.94 16.23 5.74
CA THR A 67 -1.05 15.26 4.65
C THR A 67 0.27 15.27 3.89
N TYR A 68 1.16 14.34 4.24
CA TYR A 68 2.35 14.05 3.45
C TYR A 68 1.91 13.27 2.22
N GLU A 69 2.43 13.61 1.04
CA GLU A 69 2.24 12.81 -0.17
C GLU A 69 3.45 11.89 -0.40
N GLY A 70 3.21 10.71 -0.95
CA GLY A 70 4.28 9.80 -1.36
C GLY A 70 4.93 10.30 -2.65
N SER A 71 6.26 10.21 -2.69
CA SER A 71 6.99 10.57 -3.91
C SER A 71 6.67 9.60 -5.04
N LYS A 72 6.42 10.14 -6.24
CA LYS A 72 6.38 9.38 -7.49
C LYS A 72 7.75 8.88 -7.93
N THR A 73 8.83 9.43 -7.40
CA THR A 73 10.20 9.05 -7.78
C THR A 73 10.72 7.89 -6.94
N PHE A 74 11.26 6.87 -7.62
CA PHE A 74 11.83 5.68 -7.02
C PHE A 74 13.35 5.68 -7.26
N MET A 75 14.11 5.92 -6.19
CA MET A 75 15.56 5.97 -6.24
C MET A 75 16.15 4.56 -6.19
N ALA A 76 17.05 4.25 -7.12
CA ALA A 76 17.73 2.96 -7.15
C ALA A 76 18.51 2.68 -5.85
N LYS A 77 18.34 1.46 -5.33
CA LYS A 77 19.03 0.90 -4.17
C LYS A 77 19.57 -0.49 -4.50
N TYR A 78 20.69 -0.86 -3.92
CA TYR A 78 21.17 -2.23 -4.06
C TYR A 78 20.31 -3.18 -3.22
N ILE A 79 19.93 -4.33 -3.79
CA ILE A 79 19.13 -5.36 -3.09
C ILE A 79 19.76 -5.72 -1.73
N ARG A 80 21.08 -5.93 -1.68
CA ARG A 80 21.84 -6.23 -0.45
C ARG A 80 21.80 -5.12 0.63
N GLU A 81 21.44 -3.89 0.26
CA GLU A 81 21.29 -2.80 1.22
C GLU A 81 19.90 -2.82 1.87
N VAL A 82 18.89 -3.33 1.16
CA VAL A 82 17.48 -3.37 1.57
C VAL A 82 17.15 -4.69 2.24
N PHE A 83 17.43 -5.81 1.57
CA PHE A 83 17.12 -7.15 2.04
C PHE A 83 18.35 -7.77 2.68
N LYS A 84 18.22 -8.10 3.97
CA LYS A 84 19.27 -8.70 4.80
C LYS A 84 18.71 -9.89 5.55
N ASP A 85 19.61 -10.69 6.11
CA ASP A 85 19.23 -11.75 7.02
C ASP A 85 18.50 -11.16 8.22
N LYS A 86 17.22 -11.54 8.37
CA LYS A 86 16.35 -11.09 9.46
C LYS A 86 15.90 -12.31 10.25
N ARG A 87 16.17 -12.30 11.55
CA ARG A 87 15.59 -13.29 12.48
C ARG A 87 14.17 -12.87 12.84
N VAL A 88 13.23 -13.79 12.68
CA VAL A 88 11.82 -13.63 13.05
C VAL A 88 11.46 -14.71 14.05
N ASN A 89 10.75 -14.35 15.11
CA ASN A 89 10.27 -15.28 16.12
C ASN A 89 8.78 -15.47 15.96
N TYR A 90 8.34 -16.71 15.83
CA TYR A 90 6.93 -17.07 15.80
C TYR A 90 6.51 -17.67 17.13
N THR A 91 5.34 -17.27 17.63
CA THR A 91 4.76 -17.82 18.86
C THR A 91 3.51 -18.60 18.51
N ASN A 92 3.39 -19.81 19.04
CA ASN A 92 2.27 -20.72 18.79
C ASN A 92 1.94 -20.94 17.29
N PRO A 93 2.88 -21.41 16.46
CA PRO A 93 2.57 -21.81 15.10
C PRO A 93 1.58 -22.98 15.11
N THR A 94 0.51 -22.88 14.33
CA THR A 94 -0.56 -23.89 14.27
C THR A 94 -0.96 -24.19 12.82
N ASP A 95 -1.22 -25.46 12.54
CA ASP A 95 -1.98 -25.95 11.38
C ASP A 95 -1.56 -25.36 10.01
N GLY A 96 -0.27 -25.41 9.69
CA GLY A 96 0.26 -24.93 8.41
C GLY A 96 0.24 -23.40 8.23
N GLY A 97 -0.17 -22.65 9.25
CA GLY A 97 -0.27 -21.19 9.23
C GLY A 97 1.07 -20.47 9.43
N LEU A 98 1.00 -19.23 9.91
CA LEU A 98 2.17 -18.38 10.15
C LEU A 98 3.18 -19.08 11.09
N GLY A 99 4.46 -19.04 10.72
CA GLY A 99 5.55 -19.67 11.46
C GLY A 99 5.76 -21.15 11.17
N VAL A 100 4.92 -21.76 10.32
CA VAL A 100 5.11 -23.13 9.82
C VAL A 100 5.74 -23.08 8.43
N SER A 101 6.75 -23.93 8.19
CA SER A 101 7.41 -24.10 6.89
C SER A 101 6.39 -24.40 5.79
N GLN A 102 6.63 -23.88 4.58
CA GLN A 102 5.78 -24.19 3.43
C GLN A 102 5.86 -25.65 3.00
N ASN A 103 6.94 -26.36 3.37
CA ASN A 103 7.12 -27.79 3.11
C ASN A 103 6.64 -28.68 4.28
N ASP A 104 5.98 -28.12 5.29
CA ASP A 104 5.46 -28.90 6.42
C ASP A 104 4.27 -29.80 6.01
N ASN A 105 4.07 -30.89 6.74
CA ASN A 105 2.97 -31.84 6.47
C ASN A 105 1.58 -31.30 6.83
N THR A 106 1.50 -30.27 7.67
CA THR A 106 0.25 -29.61 8.05
C THR A 106 -0.22 -28.59 7.01
N VAL A 107 0.66 -28.18 6.07
CA VAL A 107 0.27 -27.32 4.94
C VAL A 107 -0.54 -28.15 3.94
N PRO A 108 -1.68 -27.64 3.44
CA PRO A 108 -2.46 -28.32 2.41
C PRO A 108 -1.60 -28.73 1.21
N MET A 109 -1.80 -29.95 0.69
CA MET A 109 -0.98 -30.51 -0.39
C MET A 109 -0.88 -29.61 -1.63
N ALA A 110 -1.94 -28.85 -1.93
CA ALA A 110 -1.97 -27.90 -3.05
C ALA A 110 -1.03 -26.68 -2.88
N TRP A 111 -0.60 -26.38 -1.66
CA TRP A 111 0.27 -25.24 -1.34
C TRP A 111 1.67 -25.68 -0.86
N LYS A 112 1.81 -26.95 -0.50
CA LYS A 112 3.05 -27.53 -0.03
C LYS A 112 4.12 -27.46 -1.11
N LEU A 113 5.25 -26.84 -0.78
CA LEU A 113 6.35 -26.64 -1.72
C LEU A 113 7.70 -26.65 -1.00
N ASP A 114 8.68 -27.34 -1.58
CA ASP A 114 10.06 -27.37 -1.11
C ASP A 114 10.87 -26.25 -1.77
N LEU A 115 10.83 -25.06 -1.16
CA LEU A 115 11.42 -23.84 -1.72
C LEU A 115 12.94 -23.88 -1.83
N SER A 116 13.63 -24.74 -1.08
CA SER A 116 15.09 -24.87 -1.20
C SER A 116 15.53 -25.42 -2.57
N LYS A 117 14.59 -25.93 -3.38
CA LYS A 117 14.81 -26.42 -4.75
C LYS A 117 14.40 -25.41 -5.81
N GLU A 118 13.88 -24.26 -5.41
CA GLU A 118 13.27 -23.26 -6.29
C GLU A 118 14.21 -22.04 -6.42
N ASP A 119 15.07 -22.06 -7.44
CA ASP A 119 16.07 -21.02 -7.74
C ASP A 119 15.51 -19.61 -7.99
N TRP A 120 14.20 -19.49 -8.21
CA TRP A 120 13.47 -18.24 -8.42
C TRP A 120 12.98 -17.62 -7.11
N PHE A 121 12.97 -18.36 -6.00
CA PHE A 121 12.61 -17.82 -4.69
C PHE A 121 13.88 -17.49 -3.91
N VAL A 122 14.02 -16.25 -3.45
CA VAL A 122 15.32 -15.75 -2.93
C VAL A 122 15.70 -16.33 -1.56
N PHE A 123 14.73 -16.85 -0.79
CA PHE A 123 14.97 -17.43 0.53
C PHE A 123 14.87 -18.96 0.48
N GLU A 124 15.42 -19.65 1.48
CA GLU A 124 15.40 -21.11 1.54
C GLU A 124 14.01 -21.69 1.81
N ASP A 125 13.12 -20.92 2.45
CA ASP A 125 11.77 -21.33 2.81
C ASP A 125 10.85 -20.13 3.06
N ASN A 126 9.55 -20.39 3.21
CA ASN A 126 8.50 -19.43 3.52
C ASN A 126 7.73 -19.87 4.78
N TYR A 127 7.67 -18.98 5.75
CA TYR A 127 6.96 -19.17 7.02
C TYR A 127 5.75 -18.23 7.14
N GLY A 128 5.28 -17.69 6.01
CA GLY A 128 4.14 -16.78 5.96
C GLY A 128 2.80 -17.43 6.32
N THR A 129 1.76 -16.61 6.26
CA THR A 129 0.34 -16.97 6.36
C THR A 129 -0.11 -17.98 5.30
N SER A 130 -1.33 -18.48 5.45
CA SER A 130 -1.96 -19.39 4.48
C SER A 130 -2.14 -18.71 3.11
N GLU A 131 -2.47 -17.42 3.11
CA GLU A 131 -2.58 -16.57 1.92
C GLU A 131 -1.24 -16.46 1.18
N GLU A 132 -0.16 -16.20 1.90
CA GLU A 132 1.21 -16.14 1.38
C GLU A 132 1.64 -17.50 0.78
N LYS A 133 1.38 -18.62 1.48
CA LYS A 133 1.68 -19.97 0.98
C LYS A 133 0.89 -20.29 -0.29
N ALA A 134 -0.41 -19.96 -0.30
CA ALA A 134 -1.26 -20.15 -1.47
C ALA A 134 -0.79 -19.33 -2.67
N PHE A 135 -0.33 -18.09 -2.44
CA PHE A 135 0.25 -17.24 -3.49
C PHE A 135 1.49 -17.87 -4.10
N ILE A 136 2.47 -18.29 -3.29
CA ILE A 136 3.72 -18.89 -3.79
C ILE A 136 3.44 -20.13 -4.64
N ALA A 137 2.55 -21.02 -4.17
CA ALA A 137 2.20 -22.23 -4.91
C ALA A 137 1.46 -21.93 -6.22
N TYR A 138 0.65 -20.88 -6.25
CA TYR A 138 0.01 -20.39 -7.48
C TYR A 138 1.04 -19.77 -8.42
N PHE A 139 1.92 -18.89 -7.93
CA PHE A 139 2.96 -18.22 -8.71
C PHE A 139 3.91 -19.21 -9.39
N LYS A 140 4.26 -20.32 -8.71
CA LYS A 140 5.07 -21.41 -9.28
C LYS A 140 4.58 -21.88 -10.65
N GLN A 141 3.27 -21.86 -10.90
CA GLN A 141 2.67 -22.30 -12.17
C GLN A 141 3.02 -21.41 -13.37
N TYR A 142 3.49 -20.18 -13.11
CA TYR A 142 3.89 -19.20 -14.11
C TYR A 142 5.40 -19.13 -14.32
N VAL A 143 6.21 -19.67 -13.39
CA VAL A 143 7.67 -19.52 -13.39
C VAL A 143 8.29 -19.99 -14.70
N ASP A 144 7.94 -21.17 -15.20
CA ASP A 144 8.53 -21.70 -16.43
C ASP A 144 8.19 -20.83 -17.64
N LYS A 145 6.97 -20.29 -17.68
CA LYS A 145 6.54 -19.37 -18.75
C LYS A 145 7.26 -18.03 -18.68
N LEU A 146 7.47 -17.51 -17.46
CA LEU A 146 8.26 -16.30 -17.24
C LEU A 146 9.72 -16.53 -17.65
N LYS A 147 10.33 -17.65 -17.25
CA LYS A 147 11.72 -18.00 -17.63
C LYS A 147 11.91 -18.19 -19.13
N ALA A 148 10.86 -18.48 -19.89
CA ALA A 148 10.92 -18.51 -21.36
C ALA A 148 11.08 -17.11 -21.98
N LYS A 149 10.73 -16.04 -21.26
CA LYS A 149 10.76 -14.65 -21.74
C LYS A 149 11.81 -13.78 -21.03
N TYR A 150 12.08 -14.07 -19.77
CA TYR A 150 12.98 -13.32 -18.89
C TYR A 150 14.18 -14.19 -18.52
N ASP A 151 15.40 -13.66 -18.68
CA ASP A 151 16.63 -14.37 -18.33
C ASP A 151 16.87 -14.41 -16.81
N LYS A 152 16.17 -13.54 -16.05
CA LYS A 152 16.12 -13.60 -14.58
C LYS A 152 14.70 -13.43 -14.08
N VAL A 153 14.31 -14.32 -13.16
CA VAL A 153 13.01 -14.33 -12.49
C VAL A 153 13.26 -14.55 -11.01
N TYR A 154 13.03 -13.53 -10.19
CA TYR A 154 13.23 -13.61 -8.74
C TYR A 154 12.02 -13.09 -7.98
N LEU A 155 11.43 -13.94 -7.14
CA LEU A 155 10.42 -13.56 -6.17
C LEU A 155 11.08 -13.39 -4.80
N ILE A 156 10.97 -12.19 -4.24
CA ILE A 156 11.53 -11.81 -2.94
C ILE A 156 10.38 -11.60 -1.97
N ARG A 157 10.40 -12.31 -0.85
CA ARG A 157 9.53 -12.00 0.29
C ARG A 157 10.06 -10.76 1.02
N ASN A 158 9.22 -9.75 1.16
CA ASN A 158 9.66 -8.47 1.71
C ASN A 158 9.95 -8.55 3.20
N GLU A 159 9.07 -9.21 3.95
CA GLU A 159 9.19 -9.36 5.41
C GLU A 159 9.41 -7.99 6.10
N ARG A 160 8.67 -6.98 5.63
CA ARG A 160 8.65 -5.60 6.15
C ARG A 160 9.98 -4.85 6.06
N GLN A 161 10.90 -5.28 5.19
CA GLN A 161 12.22 -4.64 5.03
C GLN A 161 12.17 -3.41 4.11
N LEU A 162 11.22 -3.39 3.17
CA LEU A 162 10.94 -2.28 2.28
C LEU A 162 9.54 -1.73 2.53
N ALA A 163 9.44 -0.42 2.67
CA ALA A 163 8.18 0.30 2.69
C ALA A 163 8.12 1.27 1.51
N ILE A 164 6.92 1.42 0.96
CA ILE A 164 6.53 2.44 -0.02
C ILE A 164 5.41 3.30 0.58
N TYR A 165 5.18 4.48 0.03
CA TYR A 165 4.23 5.45 0.56
C TYR A 165 3.25 5.87 -0.53
N SER A 166 1.95 5.85 -0.23
CA SER A 166 0.90 6.15 -1.21
C SER A 166 1.10 7.54 -1.83
N PHE A 167 0.79 7.70 -3.12
CA PHE A 167 0.97 9.00 -3.78
C PHE A 167 0.02 10.06 -3.26
N ASP A 168 -1.21 9.70 -2.88
CA ASP A 168 -2.26 10.66 -2.53
C ASP A 168 -2.19 11.11 -1.05
N GLY A 169 -1.84 10.20 -0.14
CA GLY A 169 -1.93 10.42 1.31
C GLY A 169 -0.67 10.04 2.11
N GLY A 170 0.38 9.56 1.43
CA GLY A 170 1.64 9.20 2.08
C GLY A 170 1.51 8.04 3.06
N GLU A 171 0.45 7.25 2.98
CA GLU A 171 0.25 6.11 3.86
C GLU A 171 1.35 5.07 3.62
N ARG A 172 1.98 4.65 4.72
CA ARG A 172 3.02 3.62 4.69
C ARG A 172 2.42 2.27 4.32
N PHE A 173 2.99 1.64 3.30
CA PHE A 173 2.63 0.30 2.87
C PHE A 173 3.90 -0.56 2.72
N GLU A 174 3.83 -1.81 3.19
CA GLU A 174 4.90 -2.80 3.14
C GLU A 174 4.37 -4.02 2.37
N PRO A 175 4.44 -4.02 1.02
CA PRO A 175 3.92 -5.13 0.21
C PRO A 175 4.60 -6.45 0.57
N ASP A 176 3.87 -7.56 0.61
CA ASP A 176 4.43 -8.84 1.04
C ASP A 176 5.52 -9.39 0.11
N TYR A 177 5.42 -9.18 -1.20
CA TYR A 177 6.37 -9.70 -2.18
C TYR A 177 6.78 -8.67 -3.23
N LEU A 178 8.00 -8.86 -3.73
CA LEU A 178 8.54 -8.19 -4.90
C LEU A 178 8.94 -9.22 -5.94
N LEU A 179 8.42 -9.09 -7.15
CA LEU A 179 8.87 -9.86 -8.31
C LEU A 179 9.82 -9.00 -9.16
N PHE A 180 11.01 -9.54 -9.41
CA PHE A 180 11.99 -8.95 -10.31
C PHE A 180 12.08 -9.80 -11.58
N LEU A 181 11.87 -9.15 -12.71
CA LEU A 181 12.01 -9.72 -14.03
C LEU A 181 13.06 -8.92 -14.80
N HIS A 182 13.92 -9.60 -15.52
CA HIS A 182 14.95 -9.00 -16.35
C HIS A 182 14.93 -9.64 -17.74
N SER A 183 15.15 -8.83 -18.77
CA SER A 183 15.36 -9.29 -20.13
C SER A 183 16.47 -8.47 -20.80
N PRO A 184 17.46 -9.11 -21.44
CA PRO A 184 18.45 -8.39 -22.23
C PRO A 184 17.79 -7.73 -23.45
N LYS A 185 18.27 -6.57 -23.84
CA LYS A 185 17.90 -5.88 -25.09
C LYS A 185 19.17 -5.62 -25.90
N VAL A 186 19.02 -5.17 -27.15
CA VAL A 186 20.17 -4.86 -28.03
C VAL A 186 21.05 -3.76 -27.41
N ASN A 187 20.42 -2.74 -26.82
CA ASN A 187 21.10 -1.66 -26.10
C ASN A 187 20.63 -1.67 -24.64
N GLY A 188 21.36 -2.36 -23.76
CA GLY A 188 21.02 -2.45 -22.34
C GLY A 188 20.05 -3.59 -21.99
N TYR A 189 19.18 -3.36 -21.02
CA TYR A 189 18.20 -4.35 -20.57
C TYR A 189 16.89 -3.71 -20.14
N GLU A 190 15.85 -4.53 -20.04
CA GLU A 190 14.62 -4.19 -19.36
C GLU A 190 14.60 -4.86 -17.98
N GLN A 191 14.28 -4.08 -16.96
CA GLN A 191 14.04 -4.57 -15.61
C GLN A 191 12.67 -4.12 -15.14
N LEU A 192 11.85 -5.10 -14.74
CA LEU A 192 10.53 -4.88 -14.19
C LEU A 192 10.51 -5.33 -12.73
N GLN A 193 10.13 -4.41 -11.84
CA GLN A 193 9.88 -4.67 -10.43
C GLN A 193 8.37 -4.57 -10.18
N ILE A 194 7.79 -5.62 -9.60
CA ILE A 194 6.35 -5.70 -9.36
C ILE A 194 6.10 -5.92 -7.87
N PHE A 195 5.28 -5.08 -7.27
CA PHE A 195 4.82 -5.25 -5.88
C PHE A 195 3.54 -6.08 -5.85
N ILE A 196 3.52 -7.09 -4.96
CA ILE A 196 2.43 -8.06 -4.87
C ILE A 196 2.02 -8.23 -3.40
N GLU A 197 0.71 -8.29 -3.16
CA GLU A 197 0.09 -8.43 -1.83
C GLU A 197 -0.98 -9.54 -1.88
N PRO A 198 -0.71 -10.72 -1.29
CA PRO A 198 -1.73 -11.70 -0.98
C PRO A 198 -2.70 -11.19 0.08
N LYS A 199 -3.98 -11.49 -0.08
CA LYS A 199 -5.02 -10.98 0.83
C LYS A 199 -6.10 -11.98 1.16
N GLY A 200 -6.46 -12.05 2.44
CA GLY A 200 -7.63 -12.78 2.89
C GLY A 200 -8.92 -12.06 2.49
N THR A 201 -9.95 -12.83 2.12
CA THR A 201 -11.22 -12.33 1.55
C THR A 201 -11.89 -11.25 2.40
N HIS A 202 -11.81 -11.36 3.73
CA HIS A 202 -12.37 -10.41 4.69
C HIS A 202 -11.64 -9.05 4.76
N LEU A 203 -10.39 -8.99 4.28
CA LEU A 203 -9.56 -7.77 4.32
C LEU A 203 -9.58 -6.99 3.01
N VAL A 204 -9.95 -7.61 1.88
CA VAL A 204 -9.92 -6.99 0.55
C VAL A 204 -10.65 -5.64 0.53
N LYS A 205 -11.85 -5.58 1.12
CA LYS A 205 -12.64 -4.33 1.17
C LYS A 205 -12.04 -3.26 2.08
N ASN A 206 -11.49 -3.65 3.23
CA ASN A 206 -10.94 -2.71 4.20
C ASN A 206 -9.60 -2.14 3.75
N ASP A 207 -8.84 -2.92 2.99
CA ASP A 207 -7.51 -2.55 2.49
C ASP A 207 -7.53 -2.08 1.03
N SER A 208 -8.69 -1.73 0.47
CA SER A 208 -8.83 -1.38 -0.95
C SER A 208 -7.87 -0.26 -1.40
N TRP A 209 -7.59 0.70 -0.52
CA TRP A 209 -6.65 1.79 -0.80
C TRP A 209 -5.24 1.29 -1.14
N LYS A 210 -4.80 0.13 -0.61
CA LYS A 210 -3.49 -0.46 -0.95
C LYS A 210 -3.50 -1.06 -2.35
N GLU A 211 -4.60 -1.69 -2.76
CA GLU A 211 -4.77 -2.18 -4.13
C GLU A 211 -4.80 -1.02 -5.12
N ASP A 212 -5.58 0.03 -4.81
CA ASP A 212 -5.61 1.26 -5.59
C ASP A 212 -4.20 1.85 -5.74
N PHE A 213 -3.43 1.91 -4.65
CA PHE A 213 -2.05 2.36 -4.69
C PHE A 213 -1.12 1.46 -5.53
N LEU A 214 -1.22 0.13 -5.40
CA LEU A 214 -0.46 -0.80 -6.24
C LEU A 214 -0.71 -0.55 -7.73
N LEU A 215 -1.98 -0.38 -8.13
CA LEU A 215 -2.35 -0.12 -9.52
C LEU A 215 -1.88 1.25 -10.02
N GLN A 216 -1.81 2.26 -9.14
CA GLN A 216 -1.26 3.56 -9.48
C GLN A 216 0.24 3.50 -9.84
N LEU A 217 1.00 2.51 -9.33
CA LEU A 217 2.46 2.42 -9.56
C LEU A 217 2.79 2.35 -11.06
N GLU A 218 2.05 1.58 -11.84
CA GLU A 218 2.37 1.38 -13.27
C GLU A 218 2.33 2.70 -14.07
N SER A 219 1.42 3.60 -13.73
CA SER A 219 1.23 4.87 -14.46
C SER A 219 1.98 6.05 -13.84
N ASN A 220 2.31 5.98 -12.54
CA ASN A 220 2.85 7.12 -11.80
C ASN A 220 4.28 6.93 -11.30
N ALA A 221 4.78 5.70 -11.18
CA ALA A 221 6.13 5.47 -10.66
C ALA A 221 7.20 5.86 -11.67
N ILE A 222 8.11 6.73 -11.25
CA ILE A 222 9.22 7.26 -12.05
C ILE A 222 10.53 6.69 -11.49
N PRO A 223 11.12 5.66 -12.12
CA PRO A 223 12.41 5.14 -11.70
C PRO A 223 13.52 6.14 -12.00
N ILE A 224 14.37 6.40 -11.01
CA ILE A 224 15.51 7.31 -11.12
C ILE A 224 16.81 6.54 -10.87
N VAL A 225 17.65 6.50 -11.90
CA VAL A 225 19.04 6.02 -11.83
C VAL A 225 20.01 7.18 -11.70
N LYS A 226 21.13 6.94 -11.00
CA LYS A 226 22.14 7.99 -10.72
C LYS A 226 22.92 8.43 -11.96
N PHE A 227 23.01 7.57 -12.97
CA PHE A 227 23.72 7.82 -14.22
C PHE A 227 22.78 7.51 -15.37
N ALA A 228 22.81 8.35 -16.41
CA ALA A 228 22.06 8.07 -17.63
C ALA A 228 22.54 6.75 -18.23
N ASP A 229 21.60 5.86 -18.50
CA ASP A 229 21.81 4.60 -19.20
C ASP A 229 20.68 4.39 -20.22
N ASP A 230 20.84 3.38 -21.08
CA ASP A 230 19.84 3.00 -22.08
C ASP A 230 18.88 1.91 -21.55
N ASN A 231 18.83 1.71 -20.23
CA ASN A 231 18.05 0.64 -19.62
C ASN A 231 16.59 1.07 -19.42
N ASN A 232 15.67 0.12 -19.61
CA ASN A 232 14.26 0.35 -19.38
C ASN A 232 13.85 -0.19 -18.00
N TYR A 233 13.67 0.70 -17.03
CA TYR A 233 13.18 0.34 -15.71
C TYR A 233 11.67 0.55 -15.62
N ARG A 234 10.96 -0.43 -15.09
CA ARG A 234 9.51 -0.38 -14.90
C ARG A 234 9.15 -0.80 -13.48
N ILE A 235 8.20 -0.10 -12.89
CA ILE A 235 7.71 -0.39 -11.54
C ILE A 235 6.20 -0.54 -11.61
N TRP A 236 5.72 -1.72 -11.29
CA TRP A 236 4.30 -2.08 -11.34
C TRP A 236 3.81 -2.51 -9.95
N GLY A 237 2.50 -2.49 -9.78
CA GLY A 237 1.81 -3.21 -8.72
C GLY A 237 0.66 -3.98 -9.33
N PHE A 238 0.31 -5.11 -8.71
CA PHE A 238 -0.80 -5.94 -9.14
C PHE A 238 -2.04 -5.70 -8.31
N HIS A 239 -3.18 -6.17 -8.83
CA HIS A 239 -4.33 -6.45 -7.99
C HIS A 239 -3.92 -7.39 -6.84
N PHE A 240 -4.69 -7.39 -5.75
CA PHE A 240 -4.45 -8.33 -4.67
C PHE A 240 -4.52 -9.77 -5.16
N PHE A 241 -3.61 -10.60 -4.67
CA PHE A 241 -3.81 -12.03 -4.82
C PHE A 241 -4.87 -12.49 -3.82
N ASN A 242 -6.07 -12.76 -4.32
CA ASN A 242 -7.13 -13.44 -3.57
C ASN A 242 -7.84 -14.43 -4.49
N ARG A 243 -7.89 -15.70 -4.08
CA ARG A 243 -8.40 -16.81 -4.91
C ARG A 243 -9.92 -16.75 -5.16
N ASP A 244 -10.66 -16.03 -4.32
CA ASP A 244 -12.12 -16.01 -4.35
C ASP A 244 -12.66 -14.75 -5.06
N LEU A 245 -12.06 -13.58 -4.79
CA LEU A 245 -12.55 -12.27 -5.22
C LEU A 245 -11.73 -11.61 -6.33
N ARG A 246 -10.42 -11.88 -6.40
CA ARG A 246 -9.49 -11.17 -7.31
C ARG A 246 -8.75 -12.08 -8.28
N ARG A 247 -9.15 -13.35 -8.36
CA ARG A 247 -8.44 -14.34 -9.17
C ARG A 247 -8.37 -13.95 -10.63
N LYS A 248 -9.46 -13.42 -11.19
CA LYS A 248 -9.52 -13.04 -12.61
C LYS A 248 -8.56 -11.90 -12.90
N GLU A 249 -8.62 -10.84 -12.12
CA GLU A 249 -7.77 -9.66 -12.27
C GLU A 249 -6.29 -10.03 -12.07
N PHE A 250 -5.99 -10.89 -11.09
CA PHE A 250 -4.63 -11.37 -10.87
C PHE A 250 -4.12 -12.26 -12.02
N ASP A 251 -4.98 -13.15 -12.57
CA ASP A 251 -4.65 -13.95 -13.75
C ASP A 251 -4.37 -13.04 -14.96
N GLU A 252 -5.16 -11.96 -15.14
CA GLU A 252 -4.95 -10.96 -16.19
C GLU A 252 -3.61 -10.23 -16.00
N ASP A 253 -3.28 -9.80 -14.78
CA ASP A 253 -1.99 -9.18 -14.45
C ASP A 253 -0.80 -10.11 -14.78
N MET A 254 -0.88 -11.38 -14.39
CA MET A 254 0.15 -12.37 -14.71
C MET A 254 0.26 -12.62 -16.22
N ASN A 255 -0.86 -12.69 -16.93
CA ASN A 255 -0.87 -12.92 -18.38
C ASN A 255 -0.28 -11.76 -19.17
N ARG A 256 -0.35 -10.52 -18.65
CA ARG A 256 0.34 -9.36 -19.25
C ARG A 256 1.86 -9.48 -19.22
N LEU A 257 2.41 -10.33 -18.33
CA LEU A 257 3.84 -10.61 -18.25
C LEU A 257 4.29 -11.67 -19.23
N LEU A 258 3.40 -12.57 -19.68
CA LEU A 258 3.73 -13.66 -20.59
C LEU A 258 3.89 -13.15 -22.04
#